data_AF-A0A0P0V065-F1
#
_entry.id   AF-A0A0P0V065-F1
#
_cell.length_a   1.000
_cell.length_b   1.000
_cell.length_c   1.000
_cell.angle_alpha   90.00
_cell.angle_beta   90.00
_cell.angle_gamma   90.00
#
_symmetry.space_group_name_H-M   'P 1'
#
loop_
_entity.id
_entity.type
_entity.pdbx_description
1 polymer ?
#
loop_
_entity_poly.entity_id
_entity_poly.type
_entity_poly.pdbx_seq_one_letter_code
_entity_poly.pdbx_strand_id
1 'polypeptide(L)'
;MLPLRRLPPLSFPLPRGPTPRRLFATAASASTAASPLPWPGLHAWRRAPPSDLRTWGPHGPCASPDAADESGSEEASAGSSLAEMGALVLSTADPLSKARLTHAAFSRLVAGLPVGMAEAPDHPARPDKPIVVTQKEITTHKQMGVPLNAYMLHMLAHVELNAIDLAWDTVVRFSPLRDTLGDGFFVDFARVADDESRHFRWYSQRLAELGFSYGDMPVHNLLWRECAKSSNDVSARLAVIPLVQVPDHYLFLL
;
A
#
# COMPACT_ATOMS: atom_id res chain seq x y z
N MET A 1 0.95 52.23 14.06
CA MET A 1 0.87 53.45 13.22
C MET A 1 2.15 53.60 12.41
N LEU A 2 2.16 53.14 11.16
CA LEU A 2 2.96 53.59 10.00
C LEU A 2 2.47 52.77 8.78
N PRO A 3 2.35 53.37 7.58
CA PRO A 3 1.18 53.13 6.73
C PRO A 3 1.38 52.11 5.59
N LEU A 4 0.30 51.40 5.28
CA LEU A 4 0.13 50.53 4.11
C LEU A 4 0.14 51.35 2.80
N ARG A 5 1.12 51.11 1.92
CA ARG A 5 1.08 51.56 0.52
C ARG A 5 0.23 50.60 -0.31
N ARG A 6 -0.85 51.11 -0.92
CA ARG A 6 -1.66 50.42 -1.93
C ARG A 6 -0.90 50.35 -3.26
N LEU A 7 -0.88 49.18 -3.89
CA LEU A 7 -0.52 49.00 -5.31
C LEU A 7 -1.78 49.15 -6.20
N PRO A 8 -1.65 49.64 -7.43
CA PRO A 8 -2.77 49.89 -8.35
C PRO A 8 -3.25 48.59 -9.02
N PRO A 9 -4.51 48.54 -9.51
CA PRO A 9 -5.02 47.37 -10.22
C PRO A 9 -4.48 47.32 -11.65
N LEU A 10 -3.97 46.17 -12.07
CA LEU A 10 -3.62 45.88 -13.46
C LEU A 10 -4.87 45.39 -14.21
N SER A 11 -5.42 46.25 -15.06
CA SER A 11 -6.45 45.90 -16.04
C SER A 11 -5.79 45.23 -17.26
N PHE A 12 -6.13 43.97 -17.53
CA PHE A 12 -5.81 43.31 -18.81
C PHE A 12 -7.00 43.42 -19.78
N PRO A 13 -6.77 43.75 -21.06
CA PRO A 13 -7.82 43.90 -22.05
C PRO A 13 -8.31 42.54 -22.56
N LEU A 14 -9.64 42.37 -22.63
CA LEU A 14 -10.30 41.26 -23.33
C LEU A 14 -10.22 41.46 -24.85
N PRO A 15 -9.78 40.46 -25.66
CA PRO A 15 -10.03 40.45 -27.08
C PRO A 15 -11.40 39.85 -27.41
N ARG A 16 -12.05 40.48 -28.38
CA ARG A 16 -13.39 40.25 -28.92
C ARG A 16 -13.50 38.97 -29.76
N GLY A 17 -14.70 38.38 -29.74
CA GLY A 17 -15.36 37.84 -30.95
C GLY A 17 -15.20 36.32 -31.21
N PRO A 18 -16.29 35.58 -31.44
CA PRO A 18 -16.24 34.13 -31.61
C PRO A 18 -15.97 33.75 -33.08
N THR A 19 -15.00 32.87 -33.32
CA THR A 19 -14.90 32.12 -34.58
C THR A 19 -15.57 30.75 -34.41
N PRO A 20 -16.50 30.33 -35.29
CA PRO A 20 -17.11 29.02 -35.20
C PRO A 20 -16.10 27.95 -35.60
N ARG A 21 -15.63 27.15 -34.64
CA ARG A 21 -14.87 25.93 -34.92
C ARG A 21 -15.83 24.88 -35.48
N ARG A 22 -15.62 24.50 -36.75
CA ARG A 22 -16.23 23.34 -37.40
C ARG A 22 -16.08 22.10 -36.50
N LEU A 23 -17.20 21.51 -36.11
CA LEU A 23 -17.24 20.17 -35.54
C LEU A 23 -16.91 19.17 -36.65
N PHE A 24 -15.69 18.63 -36.65
CA PHE A 24 -15.41 17.38 -37.34
C PHE A 24 -15.97 16.26 -36.46
N ALA A 25 -17.06 15.63 -36.91
CA ALA A 25 -17.50 14.35 -36.39
C ALA A 25 -16.51 13.28 -36.84
N THR A 26 -15.49 13.00 -36.02
CA THR A 26 -14.71 11.76 -36.17
C THR A 26 -15.56 10.62 -35.64
N ALA A 27 -16.09 9.81 -36.55
CA ALA A 27 -16.60 8.49 -36.21
C ALA A 27 -15.48 7.72 -35.52
N ALA A 28 -15.65 7.45 -34.22
CA ALA A 28 -14.78 6.53 -33.51
C ALA A 28 -14.99 5.15 -34.12
N SER A 29 -14.11 4.76 -35.05
CA SER A 29 -13.96 3.35 -35.39
C SER A 29 -13.56 2.65 -34.11
N ALA A 30 -14.40 1.71 -33.67
CA ALA A 30 -14.09 0.81 -32.58
C ALA A 30 -12.81 0.06 -32.96
N SER A 31 -11.67 0.57 -32.50
CA SER A 31 -10.44 -0.21 -32.45
C SER A 31 -10.79 -1.41 -31.60
N THR A 32 -10.75 -2.60 -32.18
CA THR A 32 -10.69 -3.85 -31.44
C THR A 32 -9.45 -3.75 -30.56
N ALA A 33 -9.63 -3.23 -29.35
CA ALA A 33 -8.58 -3.16 -28.35
C ALA A 33 -8.10 -4.60 -28.17
N ALA A 34 -6.86 -4.88 -28.61
CA ALA A 34 -6.24 -6.16 -28.37
C ALA A 34 -6.34 -6.43 -26.87
N SER A 35 -6.90 -7.57 -26.49
CA SER A 35 -6.98 -7.96 -25.09
C SER A 35 -5.57 -7.87 -24.51
N PRO A 36 -5.35 -7.14 -23.41
CA PRO A 36 -4.02 -6.98 -22.84
C PRO A 36 -3.45 -8.38 -22.55
N LEU A 37 -2.25 -8.66 -23.08
CA LEU A 37 -1.59 -9.93 -22.83
C LEU A 37 -1.28 -10.04 -21.33
N PRO A 38 -1.67 -11.12 -20.65
CA PRO A 38 -1.36 -11.29 -19.24
C PRO A 38 0.17 -11.36 -19.07
N TRP A 39 0.67 -10.78 -17.97
CA TRP A 39 2.08 -10.94 -17.58
C TRP A 39 2.41 -12.44 -17.53
N PRO A 40 3.44 -12.94 -18.27
CA PRO A 40 3.72 -14.37 -18.35
C PRO A 40 3.96 -15.04 -16.99
N GLY A 41 4.47 -14.27 -16.02
CA GLY A 41 4.69 -14.73 -14.65
C GLY A 41 3.44 -14.81 -13.77
N LEU A 42 2.29 -14.28 -14.20
CA LEU A 42 1.10 -14.13 -13.35
C LEU A 42 0.61 -15.47 -12.79
N HIS A 43 0.55 -16.49 -13.65
CA HIS A 43 0.12 -17.82 -13.25
C HIS A 43 1.15 -18.53 -12.35
N ALA A 44 2.44 -18.29 -12.57
CA ALA A 44 3.49 -18.82 -11.71
C ALA A 44 3.46 -18.16 -10.33
N TRP A 45 3.29 -16.84 -10.28
CA TRP A 45 3.12 -16.07 -9.06
C TRP A 45 1.89 -16.55 -8.28
N ARG A 46 0.70 -16.61 -8.91
CA ARG A 46 -0.54 -17.10 -8.24
C ARG A 46 -0.42 -18.50 -7.64
N ARG A 47 0.31 -19.41 -8.30
CA ARG A 47 0.46 -20.81 -7.85
C ARG A 47 1.61 -21.06 -6.88
N ALA A 48 2.50 -20.09 -6.66
CA ALA A 48 3.58 -20.27 -5.72
C ALA A 48 3.00 -20.51 -4.31
N PRO A 49 3.64 -21.33 -3.46
CA PRO A 49 3.27 -21.42 -2.05
C PRO A 49 3.60 -20.11 -1.32
N PRO A 50 3.03 -19.89 -0.11
CA PRO A 50 3.53 -18.87 0.80
C PRO A 50 5.04 -19.05 1.01
N SER A 51 5.79 -17.95 0.99
CA SER A 51 7.25 -18.01 1.18
C SER A 51 7.60 -17.91 2.66
N ASP A 52 8.34 -18.89 3.16
CA ASP A 52 8.90 -18.88 4.52
C ASP A 52 10.17 -18.03 4.64
N LEU A 53 10.71 -17.53 3.52
CA LEU A 53 11.94 -16.72 3.45
C LEU A 53 11.72 -15.30 4.01
N ARG A 54 11.41 -15.20 5.30
CA ARG A 54 10.93 -13.98 5.96
C ARG A 54 12.00 -13.22 6.74
N THR A 55 13.23 -13.73 6.72
CA THR A 55 14.41 -13.11 7.33
C THR A 55 15.52 -12.99 6.30
N TRP A 56 16.47 -12.10 6.53
CA TRP A 56 17.64 -11.94 5.68
C TRP A 56 18.89 -12.47 6.38
N GLY A 57 19.44 -13.57 5.88
CA GLY A 57 20.67 -14.16 6.40
C GLY A 57 21.92 -13.59 5.73
N PRO A 58 23.12 -14.13 6.07
CA PRO A 58 24.40 -13.68 5.50
C PRO A 58 24.50 -13.76 3.97
N HIS A 59 23.71 -14.64 3.33
CA HIS A 59 23.77 -14.91 1.90
C HIS A 59 22.47 -14.58 1.15
N GLY A 60 21.51 -13.92 1.81
CA GLY A 60 20.21 -13.59 1.23
C GLY A 60 19.03 -14.07 2.08
N PRO A 61 17.81 -14.04 1.52
CA PRO A 61 16.61 -14.46 2.23
C PRO A 61 16.71 -15.89 2.78
N CYS A 62 16.34 -16.08 4.04
CA CYS A 62 16.28 -17.38 4.70
C CYS A 62 15.01 -17.54 5.52
N ALA A 63 14.68 -18.79 5.83
CA ALA A 63 13.57 -19.11 6.70
C ALA A 63 13.74 -18.47 8.09
N SER A 64 12.65 -17.98 8.67
CA SER A 64 12.69 -17.39 10.02
C SER A 64 13.05 -18.50 11.03
N PRO A 65 14.07 -18.31 11.89
CA PRO A 65 14.40 -19.30 12.91
C PRO A 65 13.26 -19.49 13.92
N ASP A 66 12.47 -18.43 14.14
CA ASP A 66 11.35 -18.40 15.09
C ASP A 66 10.03 -18.92 14.53
N ALA A 67 10.01 -19.61 13.37
CA ALA A 67 8.77 -20.17 12.80
C ALA A 67 8.02 -21.13 13.76
N ALA A 68 8.68 -21.60 14.83
CA ALA A 68 8.12 -22.44 15.86
C ALA A 68 7.61 -21.68 17.11
N ASP A 69 7.92 -20.40 17.30
CA ASP A 69 7.59 -19.62 18.53
C ASP A 69 6.60 -18.47 18.23
N GLU A 70 5.64 -18.76 17.36
CA GLU A 70 4.60 -17.83 16.92
C GLU A 70 3.52 -17.72 18.01
N SER A 71 3.73 -16.85 19.01
CA SER A 71 2.68 -16.38 19.93
C SER A 71 1.45 -15.78 19.20
N GLY A 72 1.59 -15.55 17.88
CA GLY A 72 0.50 -15.23 16.98
C GLY A 72 -0.46 -16.37 16.63
N SER A 73 -0.18 -17.62 17.00
CA SER A 73 -1.01 -18.77 16.59
C SER A 73 -2.44 -18.69 17.14
N GLU A 74 -2.63 -18.14 18.34
CA GLU A 74 -3.97 -17.98 18.93
C GLU A 74 -4.77 -16.88 18.23
N GLU A 75 -4.20 -15.68 18.05
CA GLU A 75 -4.84 -14.59 17.32
C GLU A 75 -5.12 -14.96 15.87
N ALA A 76 -4.16 -15.64 15.21
CA ALA A 76 -4.32 -16.10 13.84
C ALA A 76 -5.39 -17.18 13.67
N SER A 77 -5.83 -17.85 14.74
CA SER A 77 -6.91 -18.84 14.70
C SER A 77 -8.31 -18.21 14.78
N ALA A 78 -8.42 -16.93 15.16
CA ALA A 78 -9.70 -16.30 15.49
C ALA A 78 -10.63 -16.06 14.29
N GLY A 79 -10.10 -15.82 13.09
CA GLY A 79 -10.91 -15.60 11.89
C GLY A 79 -11.38 -16.93 11.26
N SER A 80 -12.67 -17.05 10.94
CA SER A 80 -13.24 -18.18 10.18
C SER A 80 -13.18 -17.97 8.66
N SER A 81 -12.82 -16.76 8.21
CA SER A 81 -12.67 -16.40 6.80
C SER A 81 -11.50 -15.44 6.54
N LEU A 82 -11.11 -15.29 5.27
CA LEU A 82 -10.06 -14.35 4.84
C LEU A 82 -10.42 -12.90 5.20
N ALA A 83 -11.68 -12.51 5.03
CA ALA A 83 -12.14 -11.16 5.35
C ALA A 83 -12.05 -10.88 6.86
N GLU A 84 -12.40 -11.83 7.72
CA GLU A 84 -12.25 -11.68 9.18
C GLU A 84 -10.78 -11.61 9.59
N MET A 85 -9.93 -12.45 8.99
CA MET A 85 -8.47 -12.37 9.19
C MET A 85 -7.92 -11.01 8.74
N GLY A 86 -8.38 -10.48 7.60
CA GLY A 86 -8.00 -9.16 7.11
C GLY A 86 -8.43 -8.04 8.05
N ALA A 87 -9.63 -8.12 8.64
CA ALA A 87 -10.11 -7.16 9.63
C ALA A 87 -9.24 -7.19 10.90
N LEU A 88 -8.82 -8.38 11.34
CA LEU A 88 -7.88 -8.56 12.45
C LEU A 88 -6.51 -7.94 12.13
N VAL A 89 -5.97 -8.19 10.94
CA VAL A 89 -4.70 -7.58 10.49
C VAL A 89 -4.80 -6.05 10.49
N LEU A 90 -5.88 -5.50 9.92
CA LEU A 90 -6.11 -4.05 9.89
C LEU A 90 -6.22 -3.46 11.31
N SER A 91 -6.76 -4.21 12.26
CA SER A 91 -6.91 -3.80 13.66
C SER A 91 -5.64 -3.96 14.50
N THR A 92 -4.58 -4.58 13.96
CA THR A 92 -3.30 -4.79 14.66
C THR A 92 -2.41 -3.56 14.50
N ALA A 93 -2.07 -2.89 15.60
CA ALA A 93 -1.27 -1.66 15.56
C ALA A 93 0.23 -1.93 15.31
N ASP A 94 0.82 -2.93 15.98
CA ASP A 94 2.25 -3.22 15.85
C ASP A 94 2.61 -3.71 14.43
N PRO A 95 3.53 -3.05 13.70
CA PRO A 95 3.84 -3.39 12.31
C PRO A 95 4.41 -4.80 12.11
N LEU A 96 5.23 -5.30 13.03
CA LEU A 96 5.80 -6.65 12.92
C LEU A 96 4.71 -7.71 13.16
N SER A 97 3.86 -7.50 14.16
CA SER A 97 2.69 -8.35 14.43
C SER A 97 1.70 -8.32 13.27
N LYS A 98 1.47 -7.15 12.65
CA LYS A 98 0.66 -7.00 11.44
C LYS A 98 1.23 -7.82 10.27
N ALA A 99 2.54 -7.76 10.04
CA ALA A 99 3.21 -8.53 9.00
C ALA A 99 3.14 -10.05 9.25
N ARG A 100 3.28 -10.47 10.51
CA ARG A 100 3.14 -11.87 10.95
C ARG A 100 1.72 -12.40 10.74
N LEU A 101 0.69 -11.68 11.20
CA LEU A 101 -0.71 -12.04 10.99
C LEU A 101 -1.09 -12.05 9.50
N THR A 102 -0.53 -11.15 8.71
CA THR A 102 -0.70 -11.14 7.24
C THR A 102 -0.25 -12.46 6.63
N HIS A 103 0.95 -12.92 7.01
CA HIS A 103 1.46 -14.20 6.54
C HIS A 103 0.59 -15.38 6.98
N ALA A 104 0.19 -15.40 8.25
CA ALA A 104 -0.68 -16.45 8.78
C ALA A 104 -2.03 -16.50 8.04
N ALA A 105 -2.63 -15.34 7.75
CA ALA A 105 -3.87 -15.25 6.99
C ALA A 105 -3.74 -15.79 5.57
N PHE A 106 -2.66 -15.45 4.86
CA PHE A 106 -2.41 -15.97 3.51
C PHE A 106 -2.11 -17.48 3.52
N SER A 107 -1.34 -17.97 4.48
CA SER A 107 -1.09 -19.41 4.64
C SER A 107 -2.37 -20.19 4.91
N ARG A 108 -3.29 -19.66 5.72
CA ARG A 108 -4.62 -20.26 5.94
C ARG A 108 -5.49 -20.23 4.69
N LEU A 109 -5.45 -19.15 3.91
CA LEU A 109 -6.14 -19.07 2.61
C LEU A 109 -5.66 -20.18 1.66
N VAL A 110 -4.35 -20.37 1.54
CA VAL A 110 -3.77 -21.45 0.73
C VAL A 110 -4.17 -22.84 1.25
N ALA A 111 -4.35 -22.99 2.56
CA ALA A 111 -4.86 -24.20 3.20
C ALA A 111 -6.40 -24.40 3.09
N GLY A 112 -7.12 -23.51 2.39
CA GLY A 112 -8.55 -23.67 2.10
C GLY A 112 -9.50 -22.78 2.91
N LEU A 113 -9.00 -21.75 3.60
CA LEU A 113 -9.87 -20.75 4.24
C LEU A 113 -10.73 -20.03 3.18
N PRO A 114 -12.06 -19.94 3.34
CA PRO A 114 -12.91 -19.23 2.38
C PRO A 114 -12.72 -17.72 2.47
N VAL A 115 -13.07 -16.99 1.41
CA VAL A 115 -12.99 -15.50 1.41
C VAL A 115 -13.87 -14.89 2.49
N GLY A 116 -15.13 -15.35 2.61
CA GLY A 116 -16.12 -14.87 3.57
C GLY A 116 -16.45 -13.38 3.43
N MET A 117 -16.95 -12.78 4.51
CA MET A 117 -17.30 -11.37 4.60
C MET A 117 -16.96 -10.85 6.00
N ALA A 118 -16.54 -9.59 6.08
CA ALA A 118 -16.33 -8.88 7.33
C ALA A 118 -16.47 -7.36 7.09
N GLU A 119 -16.65 -6.59 8.16
CA GLU A 119 -16.62 -5.13 8.09
C GLU A 119 -15.18 -4.63 8.21
N ALA A 120 -14.77 -3.77 7.29
CA ALA A 120 -13.47 -3.11 7.35
C ALA A 120 -13.52 -1.97 8.38
N PRO A 121 -12.49 -1.79 9.22
CA PRO A 121 -12.39 -0.59 10.02
C PRO A 121 -12.31 0.67 9.13
N ASP A 122 -12.63 1.83 9.70
CA ASP A 122 -12.52 3.11 8.97
C ASP A 122 -11.07 3.40 8.54
N HIS A 123 -10.11 2.98 9.36
CA HIS A 123 -8.68 3.08 9.11
C HIS A 123 -7.92 1.94 9.81
N PRO A 124 -6.79 1.48 9.23
CA PRO A 124 -5.90 0.54 9.87
C PRO A 124 -5.35 1.12 11.16
N ALA A 125 -5.26 0.29 12.19
CA ALA A 125 -4.57 0.60 13.41
C ALA A 125 -3.10 0.91 13.12
N ARG A 126 -2.58 1.91 13.82
CA ARG A 126 -1.19 2.37 13.75
C ARG A 126 -0.63 2.51 15.17
N PRO A 127 0.67 2.27 15.36
CA PRO A 127 1.35 2.54 16.62
C PRO A 127 1.59 4.05 16.80
N ASP A 128 2.03 4.49 17.98
CA ASP A 128 2.29 5.91 18.29
C ASP A 128 3.38 6.56 17.41
N LYS A 129 4.28 5.75 16.85
CA LYS A 129 5.37 6.17 15.95
C LYS A 129 5.33 5.37 14.64
N PRO A 130 5.62 5.95 13.47
CA PRO A 130 6.21 7.27 13.24
C PRO A 130 5.23 8.43 13.42
N ILE A 131 5.77 9.62 13.70
CA ILE A 131 4.98 10.86 13.69
C ILE A 131 4.53 11.13 12.26
N VAL A 132 3.22 11.29 12.07
CA VAL A 132 2.63 11.65 10.77
C VAL A 132 2.66 13.15 10.60
N VAL A 133 3.32 13.62 9.54
CA VAL A 133 3.43 15.03 9.16
C VAL A 133 2.87 15.27 7.76
N THR A 134 2.69 16.52 7.36
CA THR A 134 2.34 16.84 5.97
C THR A 134 3.53 16.61 5.05
N GLN A 135 3.29 16.39 3.75
CA GLN A 135 4.36 16.20 2.76
C GLN A 135 5.38 17.36 2.73
N LYS A 136 4.96 18.58 3.09
CA LYS A 136 5.83 19.76 3.16
C LYS A 136 6.72 19.80 4.40
N GLU A 137 6.36 19.06 5.44
CA GLU A 137 7.07 19.01 6.73
C GLU A 137 8.06 17.83 6.80
N ILE A 138 8.06 16.95 5.79
CA ILE A 138 9.04 15.87 5.68
C ILE A 138 10.43 16.49 5.52
N THR A 139 11.29 16.22 6.50
CA THR A 139 12.67 16.66 6.51
C THR A 139 13.57 15.68 5.75
N THR A 140 14.65 16.20 5.17
CA THR A 140 15.64 15.38 4.47
C THR A 140 16.52 14.62 5.46
N HIS A 141 17.11 13.50 5.03
CA HIS A 141 18.05 12.72 5.85
C HIS A 141 19.19 13.59 6.44
N LYS A 142 19.68 14.59 5.67
CA LYS A 142 20.72 15.53 6.10
C LYS A 142 20.26 16.41 7.26
N GLN A 143 19.04 16.92 7.20
CA GLN A 143 18.45 17.75 8.26
C GLN A 143 18.19 16.95 9.54
N MET A 144 17.90 15.65 9.41
CA MET A 144 17.70 14.74 10.55
C MET A 144 19.01 14.22 11.16
N GLY A 145 20.15 14.41 10.48
CA GLY A 145 21.42 13.80 10.89
C GLY A 145 21.45 12.27 10.75
N VAL A 146 20.61 11.72 9.86
CA VAL A 146 20.49 10.27 9.65
C VAL A 146 21.23 9.87 8.36
N PRO A 147 21.94 8.71 8.34
CA PRO A 147 22.52 8.16 7.12
C PRO A 147 21.47 7.95 6.02
N LEU A 148 21.84 8.27 4.76
CA LEU A 148 20.92 8.17 3.62
C LEU A 148 20.31 6.76 3.47
N ASN A 149 21.11 5.72 3.66
CA ASN A 149 20.65 4.33 3.59
C ASN A 149 19.59 4.01 4.65
N ALA A 150 19.78 4.43 5.91
CA ALA A 150 18.79 4.23 6.97
C ALA A 150 17.48 5.00 6.66
N TYR A 151 17.60 6.22 6.15
CA TYR A 151 16.44 7.01 5.72
C TYR A 151 15.64 6.34 4.60
N MET A 152 16.34 5.86 3.56
CA MET A 152 15.70 5.16 2.45
C MET A 152 15.03 3.86 2.90
N LEU A 153 15.68 3.07 3.77
CA LEU A 153 15.12 1.83 4.30
C LEU A 153 13.88 2.07 5.16
N HIS A 154 13.89 3.10 6.00
CA HIS A 154 12.70 3.48 6.79
C HIS A 154 11.54 3.89 5.88
N MET A 155 11.81 4.70 4.85
CA MET A 155 10.80 5.10 3.87
C MET A 155 10.23 3.91 3.10
N LEU A 156 11.08 2.98 2.63
CA LEU A 156 10.64 1.76 1.96
C LEU A 156 9.79 0.91 2.90
N ALA A 157 10.22 0.68 4.14
CA ALA A 157 9.41 0.00 5.16
C ALA A 157 8.04 0.69 5.34
N HIS A 158 7.98 2.02 5.34
CA HIS A 158 6.70 2.73 5.43
C HIS A 158 5.80 2.49 4.21
N VAL A 159 6.37 2.45 3.00
CA VAL A 159 5.65 2.13 1.76
C VAL A 159 5.09 0.70 1.83
N GLU A 160 5.91 -0.28 2.23
CA GLU A 160 5.47 -1.67 2.35
C GLU A 160 4.35 -1.83 3.38
N LEU A 161 4.46 -1.18 4.54
CA LEU A 161 3.41 -1.24 5.56
C LEU A 161 2.08 -0.65 5.06
N ASN A 162 2.15 0.44 4.29
CA ASN A 162 0.94 1.01 3.67
C ASN A 162 0.36 0.08 2.60
N ALA A 163 1.20 -0.63 1.84
CA ALA A 163 0.75 -1.58 0.84
C ALA A 163 0.03 -2.79 1.48
N ILE A 164 0.53 -3.31 2.60
CA ILE A 164 -0.16 -4.32 3.42
C ILE A 164 -1.56 -3.83 3.83
N ASP A 165 -1.64 -2.63 4.40
CA ASP A 165 -2.90 -2.04 4.83
C ASP A 165 -3.89 -1.86 3.68
N LEU A 166 -3.44 -1.37 2.53
CA LEU A 166 -4.29 -1.17 1.37
C LEU A 166 -4.79 -2.47 0.75
N ALA A 167 -3.94 -3.49 0.70
CA ALA A 167 -4.31 -4.80 0.19
C ALA A 167 -5.38 -5.44 1.08
N TRP A 168 -5.19 -5.42 2.42
CA TRP A 168 -6.20 -5.92 3.34
C TRP A 168 -7.47 -5.08 3.35
N ASP A 169 -7.38 -3.74 3.30
CA ASP A 169 -8.56 -2.88 3.17
C ASP A 169 -9.38 -3.26 1.93
N THR A 170 -8.70 -3.53 0.80
CA THR A 170 -9.36 -3.95 -0.45
C THR A 170 -10.04 -5.32 -0.29
N VAL A 171 -9.39 -6.28 0.35
CA VAL A 171 -9.97 -7.62 0.62
C VAL A 171 -11.22 -7.52 1.47
N VAL A 172 -11.13 -6.81 2.61
CA VAL A 172 -12.23 -6.76 3.58
C VAL A 172 -13.37 -5.89 3.06
N ARG A 173 -13.07 -4.67 2.62
CA ARG A 173 -14.06 -3.67 2.23
C ARG A 173 -14.90 -4.09 1.05
N PHE A 174 -14.32 -4.83 0.10
CA PHE A 174 -15.03 -5.32 -1.08
C PHE A 174 -15.49 -6.77 -0.96
N SER A 175 -15.31 -7.42 0.20
CA SER A 175 -15.83 -8.77 0.44
C SER A 175 -17.34 -8.91 0.14
N PRO A 176 -18.22 -7.90 0.35
CA PRO A 176 -19.63 -8.00 -0.05
C PRO A 176 -19.85 -8.09 -1.57
N LEU A 177 -18.86 -7.72 -2.38
CA LEU A 177 -18.92 -7.77 -3.85
C LEU A 177 -18.32 -9.08 -4.41
N ARG A 178 -18.08 -10.08 -3.56
CA ARG A 178 -17.42 -11.34 -3.93
C ARG A 178 -18.06 -12.03 -5.12
N ASP A 179 -19.39 -12.10 -5.18
CA ASP A 179 -20.09 -12.77 -6.29
C ASP A 179 -19.89 -12.07 -7.64
N THR A 180 -19.59 -10.76 -7.63
CA THR A 180 -19.31 -9.96 -8.82
C THR A 180 -17.82 -9.99 -9.20
N LEU A 181 -16.92 -9.92 -8.22
CA LEU A 181 -15.47 -9.83 -8.45
C LEU A 181 -14.77 -11.20 -8.59
N GLY A 182 -15.37 -12.25 -8.03
CA GLY A 182 -14.83 -13.61 -7.98
C GLY A 182 -13.70 -13.78 -6.96
N ASP A 183 -13.48 -15.01 -6.50
CA ASP A 183 -12.49 -15.33 -5.45
C ASP A 183 -11.06 -14.93 -5.84
N GLY A 184 -10.71 -15.05 -7.13
CA GLY A 184 -9.37 -14.73 -7.63
C GLY A 184 -8.94 -13.28 -7.33
N PHE A 185 -9.89 -12.34 -7.32
CA PHE A 185 -9.63 -10.94 -6.95
C PHE A 185 -9.07 -10.83 -5.52
N PHE A 186 -9.75 -11.48 -4.56
CA PHE A 186 -9.37 -11.43 -3.15
C PHE A 186 -8.08 -12.21 -2.88
N VAL A 187 -7.91 -13.35 -3.56
CA VAL A 187 -6.68 -14.16 -3.47
C VAL A 187 -5.47 -13.37 -3.97
N ASP A 188 -5.60 -12.63 -5.07
CA ASP A 188 -4.50 -11.80 -5.58
C ASP A 188 -4.11 -10.69 -4.59
N PHE A 189 -5.08 -9.98 -4.00
CA PHE A 189 -4.76 -8.95 -3.00
C PHE A 189 -4.20 -9.52 -1.70
N ALA A 190 -4.71 -10.66 -1.21
CA ALA A 190 -4.12 -11.33 -0.05
C ALA A 190 -2.67 -11.77 -0.32
N ARG A 191 -2.37 -12.18 -1.56
CA ARG A 191 -1.01 -12.53 -1.99
C ARG A 191 -0.09 -11.32 -2.07
N VAL A 192 -0.58 -10.19 -2.60
CA VAL A 192 0.15 -8.90 -2.55
C VAL A 192 0.48 -8.56 -1.10
N ALA A 193 -0.50 -8.60 -0.19
CA ALA A 193 -0.26 -8.33 1.23
C ALA A 193 0.84 -9.24 1.82
N ASP A 194 0.82 -10.53 1.48
CA ASP A 194 1.84 -11.49 1.92
C ASP A 194 3.25 -11.13 1.40
N ASP A 195 3.38 -10.72 0.14
CA ASP A 195 4.64 -10.27 -0.44
C ASP A 195 5.16 -9.00 0.24
N GLU A 196 4.33 -7.97 0.41
CA GLU A 196 4.73 -6.70 1.04
C GLU A 196 5.04 -6.89 2.54
N SER A 197 4.36 -7.82 3.23
CA SER A 197 4.70 -8.16 4.63
C SER A 197 6.09 -8.77 4.78
N ARG A 198 6.55 -9.52 3.77
CA ARG A 198 7.92 -10.06 3.73
C ARG A 198 8.93 -8.95 3.45
N HIS A 199 8.63 -8.06 2.50
CA HIS A 199 9.49 -6.90 2.20
C HIS A 199 9.62 -5.97 3.41
N PHE A 200 8.52 -5.67 4.09
CA PHE A 200 8.50 -4.90 5.33
C PHE A 200 9.43 -5.50 6.40
N ARG A 201 9.38 -6.82 6.59
CA ARG A 201 10.24 -7.52 7.55
C ARG A 201 11.72 -7.39 7.18
N TRP A 202 12.08 -7.55 5.90
CA TRP A 202 13.46 -7.39 5.46
C TRP A 202 13.98 -5.96 5.65
N TYR A 203 13.19 -4.94 5.31
CA TYR A 203 13.58 -3.55 5.55
C TYR A 203 13.71 -3.24 7.04
N SER A 204 12.77 -3.72 7.86
CA SER A 204 12.80 -3.53 9.32
C SER A 204 14.01 -4.20 9.96
N GLN A 205 14.35 -5.41 9.54
CA GLN A 205 15.55 -6.11 9.99
C GLN A 205 16.81 -5.30 9.60
N ARG A 206 16.91 -4.88 8.33
CA ARG A 206 18.08 -4.14 7.87
C ARG A 206 18.23 -2.77 8.56
N LEU A 207 17.11 -2.13 8.89
CA LEU A 207 17.09 -0.89 9.63
C LEU A 207 17.62 -1.10 11.06
N ALA A 208 17.20 -2.19 11.72
CA ALA A 208 17.70 -2.59 13.05
C ALA A 208 19.21 -2.87 13.05
N GLU A 209 19.73 -3.55 12.02
CA GLU A 209 21.17 -3.77 11.84
C GLU A 209 21.98 -2.48 11.68
N LEU A 210 21.36 -1.39 11.22
CA LEU A 210 21.96 -0.05 11.14
C LEU A 210 21.79 0.77 12.43
N GLY A 211 21.14 0.21 13.46
CA GLY A 211 20.89 0.88 14.73
C GLY A 211 19.65 1.78 14.76
N PHE A 212 18.71 1.60 13.82
CA PHE A 212 17.46 2.36 13.72
C PHE A 212 16.25 1.43 13.79
N SER A 213 15.07 1.97 14.08
CA SER A 213 13.80 1.25 14.11
C SER A 213 12.77 1.88 13.18
N TYR A 214 11.83 1.08 12.68
CA TYR A 214 10.64 1.62 12.04
C TYR A 214 9.89 2.49 13.06
N GLY A 215 9.59 3.73 12.68
CA GLY A 215 9.03 4.73 13.58
C GLY A 215 9.98 5.86 14.01
N ASP A 216 11.29 5.73 13.79
CA ASP A 216 12.27 6.75 14.20
C ASP A 216 12.25 8.03 13.36
N MET A 217 11.65 7.99 12.17
CA MET A 217 11.62 9.09 11.21
C MET A 217 10.18 9.48 10.89
N PRO A 218 9.88 10.78 10.67
CA PRO A 218 8.53 11.23 10.36
C PRO A 218 8.10 10.74 8.97
N VAL A 219 6.80 10.48 8.82
CA VAL A 219 6.20 10.00 7.57
C VAL A 219 5.04 10.86 7.16
N HIS A 220 4.63 10.78 5.89
CA HIS A 220 3.40 11.41 5.41
C HIS A 220 2.39 10.32 5.04
N ASN A 221 1.11 10.55 5.36
CA ASN A 221 0.04 9.57 5.10
C ASN A 221 -0.72 9.84 3.79
N LEU A 222 0.00 10.24 2.74
CA LEU A 222 -0.62 10.65 1.46
C LEU A 222 -1.39 9.50 0.82
N LEU A 223 -0.74 8.33 0.72
CA LEU A 223 -1.28 7.15 0.06
C LEU A 223 -2.61 6.71 0.66
N TRP A 224 -2.66 6.51 1.99
CA TRP A 224 -3.91 6.15 2.66
C TRP A 224 -5.00 7.21 2.46
N ARG A 225 -4.65 8.51 2.55
CA ARG A 225 -5.61 9.60 2.37
C ARG A 225 -6.25 9.60 0.98
N GLU A 226 -5.49 9.32 -0.07
CA GLU A 226 -6.02 9.24 -1.42
C GLU A 226 -6.86 7.96 -1.62
N CYS A 227 -6.41 6.82 -1.09
CA CYS A 227 -7.17 5.57 -1.16
C CYS A 227 -8.49 5.64 -0.36
N ALA A 228 -8.50 6.33 0.79
CA ALA A 228 -9.71 6.55 1.58
C ALA A 228 -10.81 7.30 0.79
N LYS A 229 -10.44 8.20 -0.13
CA LYS A 229 -11.41 8.90 -1.00
C LYS A 229 -12.06 7.96 -2.03
N SER A 230 -11.39 6.84 -2.35
CA SER A 230 -11.84 5.83 -3.31
C SER A 230 -12.44 4.59 -2.64
N SER A 231 -12.68 4.61 -1.32
CA SER A 231 -13.14 3.45 -0.54
C SER A 231 -14.46 2.85 -1.02
N ASN A 232 -15.31 3.63 -1.67
CA ASN A 232 -16.65 3.23 -2.10
C ASN A 232 -16.73 2.78 -3.56
N ASP A 233 -15.62 2.78 -4.30
CA ASP A 233 -15.59 2.35 -5.71
C ASP A 233 -14.36 1.48 -5.97
N VAL A 234 -14.61 0.22 -6.31
CA VAL A 234 -13.55 -0.74 -6.66
C VAL A 234 -12.71 -0.21 -7.82
N SER A 235 -13.33 0.39 -8.84
CA SER A 235 -12.61 0.86 -10.03
C SER A 235 -11.67 2.02 -9.69
N ALA A 236 -12.17 3.01 -8.95
CA ALA A 236 -11.33 4.09 -8.42
C ALA A 236 -10.22 3.57 -7.52
N ARG A 237 -10.50 2.58 -6.65
CA ARG A 237 -9.47 2.00 -5.77
C ARG A 237 -8.34 1.35 -6.56
N LEU A 238 -8.68 0.54 -7.56
CA LEU A 238 -7.70 -0.13 -8.42
C LEU A 238 -6.89 0.86 -9.29
N ALA A 239 -7.47 2.02 -9.62
CA ALA A 239 -6.73 3.07 -10.32
C ALA A 239 -5.77 3.83 -9.38
N VAL A 240 -6.20 4.14 -8.15
CA VAL A 240 -5.41 4.98 -7.22
C VAL A 240 -4.21 4.25 -6.63
N ILE A 241 -4.35 2.97 -6.25
CA ILE A 241 -3.26 2.20 -5.62
C ILE A 241 -1.94 2.27 -6.43
N PRO A 242 -1.89 1.86 -7.72
CA PRO A 242 -0.64 1.87 -8.48
C PRO A 242 -0.10 3.28 -8.77
N LEU A 243 -0.98 4.29 -8.84
CA LEU A 243 -0.59 5.67 -9.12
C LEU A 243 0.09 6.37 -7.94
N VAL A 244 -0.27 6.01 -6.71
CA VAL A 244 0.22 6.68 -5.50
C VAL A 244 1.29 5.87 -4.77
N GLN A 245 1.31 4.53 -4.94
CA GLN A 245 2.27 3.65 -4.29
C GLN A 245 3.68 3.73 -4.90
N VAL A 246 3.82 4.18 -6.14
CA VAL A 246 5.13 4.41 -6.78
C VAL A 246 5.43 5.91 -6.75
N PRO A 247 6.21 6.42 -5.78
CA PRO A 247 6.53 7.83 -5.77
C PRO A 247 7.52 8.07 -6.91
N ASP A 248 7.24 9.07 -7.75
CA ASP A 248 8.07 9.48 -8.91
C ASP A 248 9.57 9.64 -8.57
N HIS A 249 9.89 9.84 -7.29
CA HIS A 249 11.24 10.03 -6.79
C HIS A 249 12.07 8.74 -6.58
N TYR A 250 11.48 7.54 -6.59
CA TYR A 250 12.23 6.28 -6.43
C TYR A 250 12.72 5.68 -7.76
N LEU A 251 12.14 6.13 -8.88
CA LEU A 251 12.56 5.70 -10.22
C LEU A 251 13.99 6.15 -10.61
N PHE A 252 14.61 7.03 -9.81
CA PHE A 252 15.98 7.50 -10.03
C PHE A 252 17.04 6.76 -9.18
N LEU A 253 16.64 5.80 -8.34
CA LEU A 253 17.55 5.12 -7.39
C LEU A 253 17.63 3.59 -7.57
N LEU A 254 16.99 3.05 -8.61
CA LEU A 254 17.23 1.69 -9.16
C LEU A 254 17.87 1.83 -10.55
#